data_AF-A0A920HIJ7-F1
#
_entry.id   AF-A0A920HIJ7-F1
#
_cell.length_a   1.000
_cell.length_b   1.000
_cell.length_c   1.000
_cell.angle_alpha   90.00
_cell.angle_beta   90.00
_cell.angle_gamma   90.00
#
_symmetry.space_group_name_H-M   'P 1'
#
loop_
_entity.id
_entity.type
_entity.pdbx_description
1 polymer ?
#
loop_
_entity_poly.entity_id
_entity_poly.type
_entity_poly.pdbx_seq_one_letter_code
_entity_poly.pdbx_strand_id
1 'polypeptide(L)' 'MIKILSKFILNKIIGWKVIGHLPKNEKYIIAVVPHSSYFDLIIAVLIRTYSGLKIKFIGKRVVQSNYLFFF' A
#
# COMPACT_ATOMS: atom_id res chain seq x y z
N MET A 1 -10.61 0.77 -15.54
CA MET A 1 -11.32 -0.43 -15.03
C MET A 1 -10.72 -0.95 -13.73
N ILE A 2 -9.43 -1.30 -13.70
CA ILE A 2 -8.75 -1.83 -12.49
C ILE A 2 -8.81 -0.90 -11.25
N LYS A 3 -8.73 0.42 -11.41
CA LYS A 3 -8.84 1.39 -10.29
C LYS A 3 -10.16 1.29 -9.52
N ILE A 4 -11.26 1.09 -10.25
CA ILE A 4 -12.62 1.00 -9.67
C ILE A 4 -12.75 -0.31 -8.89
N LEU A 5 -12.20 -1.40 -9.42
CA LEU A 5 -12.16 -2.68 -8.73
C LEU A 5 -11.34 -2.60 -7.44
N SER A 6 -10.15 -1.99 -7.48
CA SER A 6 -9.34 -1.78 -6.26
C SER A 6 -10.05 -0.91 -5.23
N LYS A 7 -10.75 0.15 -5.67
CA LYS A 7 -11.58 0.99 -4.78
C LYS A 7 -12.70 0.18 -4.13
N PHE A 8 -13.36 -0.68 -4.89
CA PHE A 8 -14.44 -1.53 -4.39
C PHE A 8 -13.93 -2.53 -3.35
N ILE A 9 -12.81 -3.20 -3.63
CA ILE A 9 -12.19 -4.16 -2.71
C ILE A 9 -11.74 -3.46 -1.42
N LEU A 10 -11.03 -2.33 -1.52
CA LEU A 10 -10.59 -1.54 -0.36
C LEU A 10 -11.76 -1.10 0.51
N ASN A 11 -12.77 -0.46 -0.09
CA ASN A 11 -13.84 0.17 0.67
C ASN A 11 -14.90 -0.82 1.17
N LYS A 12 -15.22 -1.87 0.40
CA LYS A 12 -16.40 -2.72 0.64
C LYS A 12 -16.07 -4.11 1.17
N ILE A 13 -14.91 -4.67 0.82
CA ILE A 13 -14.47 -5.97 1.35
C ILE A 13 -13.61 -5.76 2.60
N ILE A 14 -12.63 -4.86 2.51
CA ILE A 14 -11.66 -4.61 3.59
C ILE A 14 -12.16 -3.51 4.54
N GLY A 15 -13.05 -2.63 4.07
CA GLY A 15 -13.61 -1.53 4.89
C GLY A 15 -12.66 -0.33 5.06
N TRP A 16 -11.54 -0.30 4.34
CA TRP A 16 -10.55 0.77 4.44
C TRP A 16 -10.94 1.98 3.60
N LYS A 17 -10.75 3.18 4.15
CA LYS A 17 -10.93 4.45 3.44
C LYS A 17 -9.60 5.19 3.36
N VAL A 18 -9.20 5.56 2.15
CA VAL A 18 -8.06 6.45 1.94
C VAL A 18 -8.54 7.88 2.14
N ILE A 19 -8.05 8.55 3.18
CA ILE A 19 -8.37 9.94 3.53
C ILE A 19 -7.13 10.79 3.29
N GLY A 20 -7.31 11.95 2.65
CA GLY A 20 -6.23 12.87 2.31
C GLY A 20 -5.70 12.70 0.89
N HIS A 21 -4.68 13.49 0.55
CA HIS A 21 -4.02 13.48 -0.75
C HIS A 21 -2.56 13.08 -0.61
N LEU A 22 -2.08 12.33 -1.60
CA LEU A 22 -0.64 12.08 -1.72
C LEU A 22 0.08 13.37 -2.13
N PRO A 23 1.29 13.61 -1.60
CA PRO A 23 2.08 14.78 -1.97
C PRO A 23 2.39 14.75 -3.48
N LYS A 24 2.34 15.93 -4.11
CA LYS A 24 2.68 16.11 -5.53
C LYS A 24 4.18 16.15 -5.80
N ASN A 25 5.01 16.05 -4.76
CA ASN A 25 6.47 16.09 -4.87
C ASN A 25 6.98 14.99 -5.80
N GLU A 26 8.06 15.28 -6.53
CA GLU A 26 8.63 14.35 -7.52
C GLU A 26 9.15 13.05 -6.90
N LYS A 27 9.62 13.09 -5.65
CA LYS A 27 10.15 11.95 -4.90
C LYS A 27 9.75 12.04 -3.44
N TYR A 28 9.15 10.99 -2.92
CA TYR A 28 8.82 10.83 -1.51
C TYR A 28 8.73 9.35 -1.17
N ILE A 29 8.84 9.04 0.12
CA ILE A 29 8.72 7.69 0.67
C ILE A 29 7.41 7.66 1.46
N ILE A 30 6.63 6.59 1.32
CA ILE A 30 5.40 6.40 2.08
C ILE A 30 5.69 5.28 3.06
N ALA A 31 5.85 5.57 4.35
CA ALA A 31 5.96 4.51 5.35
C ALA A 31 4.57 4.11 5.85
N VAL A 32 4.29 2.80 5.91
CA VAL A 32 3.07 2.26 6.53
C VAL A 32 3.43 1.82 7.95
N VAL A 33 2.71 2.31 8.95
CA VAL A 33 2.92 1.96 10.35
C VAL A 33 1.56 1.96 11.07
N PRO A 34 1.34 1.06 12.06
CA PRO A 34 2.19 -0.07 12.47
C PRO A 34 2.09 -1.26 11.50
N HIS A 35 3.18 -2.04 11.37
CA HIS A 35 3.14 -3.28 10.60
C HIS A 35 2.51 -4.38 11.43
N SER A 36 1.40 -4.93 10.96
CA SER A 36 0.64 -5.94 11.70
C SER A 36 0.76 -7.32 11.07
N SER A 37 0.91 -7.41 9.74
CA SER A 37 1.00 -8.69 9.03
C SER A 37 1.44 -8.49 7.56
N TYR A 38 1.70 -9.59 6.85
CA TYR A 38 1.91 -9.58 5.40
C TYR A 38 0.75 -8.94 4.61
N PHE A 39 -0.45 -8.87 5.22
CA PHE A 39 -1.62 -8.23 4.62
C PHE A 39 -1.40 -6.74 4.29
N ASP A 40 -0.44 -6.09 4.97
CA ASP A 40 -0.03 -4.72 4.69
C ASP A 40 0.46 -4.55 3.23
N LEU A 41 1.09 -5.59 2.66
CA LEU A 41 1.52 -5.60 1.25
C LEU A 41 0.33 -5.63 0.29
N ILE A 42 -0.71 -6.42 0.60
CA ILE A 42 -1.92 -6.51 -0.22
C ILE A 42 -2.63 -5.17 -0.23
N ILE A 43 -2.79 -4.55 0.94
CA ILE A 43 -3.37 -3.21 1.08
C ILE A 43 -2.58 -2.19 0.27
N ALA A 44 -1.25 -2.19 0.37
CA ALA A 44 -0.43 -1.23 -0.35
C ALA A 44 -0.46 -1.41 -1.87
N VAL A 45 -0.55 -2.64 -2.38
CA VAL A 45 -0.77 -2.92 -3.81
C VAL A 45 -2.13 -2.39 -4.26
N LEU A 46 -3.17 -2.56 -3.46
CA LEU A 46 -4.50 -2.02 -3.75
C LEU A 46 -4.49 -0.49 -3.77
N ILE A 47 -3.85 0.15 -2.79
CA ILE A 47 -3.71 1.61 -2.71
C ILE A 47 -2.91 2.16 -3.88
N ARG A 48 -1.78 1.52 -4.23
CA ARG A 48 -0.98 1.86 -5.41
C ARG A 48 -1.85 1.85 -6.68
N THR A 49 -2.62 0.78 -6.83
CA THR A 49 -3.47 0.58 -8.00
C THR A 49 -4.60 1.61 -8.03
N TYR A 50 -5.24 1.88 -6.89
CA TYR A 50 -6.28 2.89 -6.73
C TYR A 50 -5.76 4.30 -7.07
N SER A 51 -4.63 4.72 -6.48
CA SER A 51 -4.02 6.03 -6.73
C SER A 51 -3.43 6.15 -8.15
N GLY A 52 -3.14 5.02 -8.81
CA GLY A 52 -2.51 5.01 -10.13
C GLY A 52 -1.08 5.50 -10.15
N LEU A 53 -0.41 5.50 -8.99
CA LEU A 53 0.96 5.94 -8.84
C LEU A 53 1.92 4.77 -9.12
N LYS A 54 3.05 5.06 -9.74
CA LYS A 54 4.14 4.09 -9.92
C LYS A 54 4.99 4.05 -8.64
N ILE A 55 4.49 3.33 -7.63
CA ILE A 55 5.19 3.08 -6.37
C ILE A 55 6.12 1.86 -6.54
N LYS A 56 7.36 1.97 -6.05
CA LYS A 56 8.31 0.86 -5.91
C LYS A 56 8.31 0.42 -4.44
N PHE A 57 8.26 -0.89 -4.19
CA PHE A 57 8.26 -1.46 -2.84
C PHE A 57 9.70 -1.81 -2.42
N ILE A 58 10.08 -1.53 -1.19
CA ILE A 58 11.43 -1.77 -0.67
C ILE A 58 11.36 -2.82 0.46
N GLY A 59 11.63 -4.08 0.16
CA GLY A 59 11.70 -5.13 1.19
C GLY A 59 13.07 -5.20 1.86
N LYS A 60 13.13 -5.16 3.19
CA LYS A 60 14.33 -5.64 3.93
C LYS A 60 14.10 -7.09 4.32
N ARG A 61 14.99 -7.98 3.86
CA ARG A 61 15.01 -9.37 4.33
C ARG A 61 15.54 -9.38 5.77
N VAL A 62 14.67 -9.70 6.73
CA VAL A 62 15.07 -9.94 8.13
C VAL A 62 15.24 -11.45 8.34
N VAL A 63 16.30 -11.84 9.05
CA VAL A 63 16.85 -13.22 9.15
C VAL A 63 15.92 -14.23 9.87
N GLN A 64 14.70 -13.86 10.24
CA GLN A 64 13.72 -14.81 10.79
C GLN A 64 12.39 -14.68 10.07
N SER A 65 12.23 -15.51 9.04
CA SER A 65 10.99 -16.01 8.45
C SER A 65 9.87 -15.05 8.02
N ASN A 66 10.05 -13.74 7.93
CA ASN A 66 9.05 -12.87 7.31
C ASN A 66 9.69 -11.67 6.61
N TYR A 67 9.27 -11.42 5.37
CA TYR A 67 9.66 -10.22 4.63
C TYR A 67 9.09 -8.99 5.34
N LEU A 68 9.97 -8.13 5.87
CA LEU A 68 9.57 -6.82 6.35
C LEU A 68 9.61 -5.86 5.16
N PHE A 69 8.44 -5.52 4.63
CA PHE A 69 8.34 -4.58 3.52
C PHE A 69 8.30 -3.15 4.04
N PHE A 70 9.36 -2.39 3.78
CA PHE A 70 9.33 -0.94 3.85
C PHE A 70 8.66 -0.44 2.57
N PHE A 71 7.62 0.36 2.74
CA PHE A 71 7.03 1.11 1.63
C PHE A 71 7.87 2.36 1.36
#